data_AF-A0A504KHC9-F1
#
_entry.id   AF-A0A504KHC9-F1
#
_cell.length_a   1.000
_cell.length_b   1.000
_cell.length_c   1.000
_cell.angle_alpha   90.00
_cell.angle_beta   90.00
_cell.angle_gamma   90.00
#
_symmetry.space_group_name_H-M   'P 1'
#
loop_
_entity.id
_entity.type
_entity.pdbx_description
1 polymer ?
#
loop_
_entity_poly.entity_id
_entity_poly.type
_entity_poly.pdbx_seq_one_letter_code
_entity_poly.pdbx_strand_id
1 'polypeptide(L)'
;VDNGAGWLAVMLEDREQVLALRPDYSQLQGLAVGVIAPWRPGRDGDEAQFEVRAFIAGDGAPEDPATGSLNAGVAQWLLGEGLAPSRYVVSQ
;
A
#
# COMPACT_ATOMS: atom_id res chain seq x y z
N VAL A 1 9.76 3.74 4.91
CA VAL A 1 9.04 2.51 4.50
C VAL A 1 9.99 1.45 3.94
N ASP A 2 11.19 1.80 3.48
CA ASP A 2 12.16 0.82 3.01
C ASP A 2 12.74 0.00 4.19
N ASN A 3 12.53 -1.31 4.12
CA ASN A 3 13.05 -2.31 5.05
C ASN A 3 14.15 -3.19 4.40
N GLY A 4 14.81 -2.68 3.36
CA GLY A 4 15.80 -3.38 2.55
C GLY A 4 15.28 -3.82 1.17
N ALA A 5 13.99 -3.60 0.87
CA ALA A 5 13.35 -3.98 -0.39
C ALA A 5 13.16 -2.81 -1.38
N GLY A 6 13.53 -1.58 -1.00
CA GLY A 6 13.53 -0.42 -1.89
C GLY A 6 12.16 0.20 -2.17
N TRP A 7 11.14 -0.10 -1.34
CA TRP A 7 9.79 0.41 -1.56
C TRP A 7 9.70 1.93 -1.40
N LEU A 8 9.04 2.56 -2.37
CA LEU A 8 8.43 3.87 -2.21
C LEU A 8 6.98 3.67 -1.74
N ALA A 9 6.52 4.41 -0.72
CA ALA A 9 5.14 4.34 -0.28
C ALA A 9 4.47 5.71 -0.32
N VAL A 10 3.23 5.72 -0.80
CA VAL A 10 2.40 6.90 -0.91
C VAL A 10 1.08 6.63 -0.20
N MET A 11 0.68 7.50 0.72
CA MET A 11 -0.64 7.45 1.32
C MET A 11 -1.60 8.39 0.59
N LEU A 12 -2.71 7.86 0.10
CA LEU A 12 -3.82 8.63 -0.47
C LEU A 12 -4.88 8.91 0.59
N GLU A 13 -5.85 9.76 0.25
CA GLU A 13 -6.88 10.18 1.20
C GLU A 13 -7.79 9.02 1.60
N ASP A 14 -8.14 8.17 0.63
CA ASP A 14 -9.10 7.09 0.87
C ASP A 14 -8.98 5.87 -0.05
N ARG A 15 -9.67 4.80 0.37
CA ARG A 15 -9.73 3.51 -0.32
C ARG A 15 -10.13 3.62 -1.78
N GLU A 16 -11.11 4.47 -2.11
CA GLU A 16 -11.63 4.60 -3.46
C GLU A 16 -10.53 5.10 -4.42
N GLN A 17 -9.73 6.08 -3.97
CA GLN A 17 -8.59 6.56 -4.76
C GLN A 17 -7.56 5.47 -5.03
N VAL A 18 -7.23 4.64 -4.04
CA VAL A 18 -6.30 3.51 -4.19
C VAL A 18 -6.81 2.51 -5.23
N LEU A 19 -8.09 2.10 -5.10
CA LEU A 19 -8.72 1.15 -6.02
C LEU A 19 -8.87 1.72 -7.44
N ALA A 20 -9.08 3.03 -7.57
CA ALA A 20 -9.21 3.69 -8.87
C ALA A 20 -7.89 3.87 -9.63
N LEU A 21 -6.73 3.63 -9.00
CA LEU A 21 -5.44 3.83 -9.64
C LEU A 21 -5.26 2.99 -10.91
N ARG A 22 -4.78 3.65 -11.95
CA ARG A 22 -4.33 3.05 -13.21
C ARG A 22 -2.90 3.51 -13.47
N PRO A 23 -1.89 2.78 -12.98
CA PRO A 23 -0.50 3.18 -13.14
C PRO A 23 -0.07 3.17 -14.60
N ASP A 24 0.71 4.19 -14.99
CA ASP A 24 1.52 4.11 -16.20
C ASP A 24 2.84 3.40 -15.89
N TYR A 25 2.88 2.09 -16.13
CA TYR A 25 4.05 1.26 -15.84
C TYR A 25 5.31 1.63 -16.65
N SER A 26 5.17 2.40 -17.73
CA SER A 26 6.34 2.93 -18.46
C SER A 26 7.10 3.97 -17.63
N GLN A 27 6.37 4.73 -16.80
CA GLN A 27 6.94 5.76 -15.93
C GLN A 27 7.47 5.19 -14.60
N LEU A 28 7.08 3.96 -14.26
CA LEU A 28 7.46 3.30 -13.01
C LEU A 28 8.67 2.36 -13.16
N GLN A 29 9.32 2.32 -14.32
CA GLN A 29 10.45 1.42 -14.58
C GLN A 29 11.54 1.55 -13.51
N GLY A 30 11.92 0.41 -12.91
CA GLY A 30 12.92 0.35 -11.84
C GLY A 30 12.42 0.81 -10.47
N LEU A 31 11.13 1.10 -10.32
CA LEU A 31 10.51 1.46 -9.05
C LEU A 31 9.59 0.36 -8.54
N ALA A 32 9.63 0.15 -7.22
CA ALA A 32 8.64 -0.60 -6.47
C ALA A 32 7.81 0.39 -5.65
N VAL A 33 6.53 0.53 -5.98
CA VAL A 33 5.64 1.54 -5.39
C VAL A 33 4.46 0.87 -4.69
N GLY A 34 4.37 1.09 -3.38
CA GLY A 34 3.20 0.77 -2.59
C GLY A 34 2.29 1.98 -2.43
N VAL A 35 0.98 1.80 -2.61
CA VAL A 35 0.00 2.85 -2.32
C VAL A 35 -0.92 2.36 -1.23
N ILE A 36 -1.16 3.19 -0.23
CA ILE A 36 -2.00 2.88 0.94
C ILE A 36 -3.07 3.96 1.16
N ALA A 37 -4.23 3.59 1.71
CA ALA A 37 -5.16 4.55 2.29
C ALA A 37 -5.97 3.94 3.43
N PRO A 38 -6.44 4.75 4.41
CA PRO A 38 -7.31 4.26 5.47
C PRO A 38 -8.69 3.88 4.93
N TRP A 39 -9.26 2.83 5.51
CA TRP A 39 -10.68 2.52 5.38
C TRP A 39 -11.51 3.44 6.27
N ARG A 40 -12.69 3.84 5.79
CA ARG A 40 -13.68 4.61 6.53
C ARG A 40 -14.80 3.66 6.96
N PRO A 41 -14.99 3.35 8.26
CA PRO A 41 -15.95 2.33 8.71
C PRO A 41 -17.37 2.51 8.18
N GLY A 42 -17.86 3.76 8.08
CA GLY A 42 -19.21 4.05 7.57
C GLY A 42 -19.40 3.85 6.06
N ARG A 43 -18.33 3.64 5.29
CA ARG A 43 -18.37 3.43 3.84
C ARG A 43 -17.80 2.08 3.43
N ASP A 44 -16.67 1.70 4.02
CA ASP A 44 -15.85 0.58 3.57
C ASP A 44 -16.10 -0.71 4.38
N GLY A 45 -16.65 -0.60 5.60
CA GLY A 45 -16.82 -1.70 6.54
C GLY A 45 -15.71 -1.77 7.60
N ASP A 46 -15.65 -2.87 8.36
CA ASP A 46 -14.73 -3.07 9.49
C ASP A 46 -13.79 -4.28 9.34
N GLU A 47 -13.77 -4.92 8.18
CA GLU A 47 -12.92 -6.09 7.88
C GLU A 47 -11.42 -5.75 7.81
N ALA A 48 -11.08 -4.51 7.43
CA ALA A 48 -9.72 -4.00 7.36
C ALA A 48 -9.65 -2.52 7.79
N GLN A 49 -8.46 -2.05 8.16
CA GLN A 49 -8.21 -0.64 8.48
C GLN A 49 -7.54 0.12 7.34
N PHE A 50 -6.89 -0.59 6.41
CA PHE A 50 -6.20 0.02 5.29
C PHE A 50 -6.38 -0.80 4.01
N GLU A 51 -6.42 -0.10 2.88
CA GLU A 51 -6.29 -0.68 1.55
C GLU A 51 -4.86 -0.47 1.06
N VAL A 52 -4.23 -1.49 0.47
CA VAL A 52 -2.89 -1.41 -0.10
C VAL A 52 -2.90 -1.96 -1.53
N ARG A 53 -2.13 -1.36 -2.42
CA ARG A 53 -1.78 -1.92 -3.73
C ARG A 53 -0.28 -1.81 -3.95
N ALA A 54 0.31 -2.78 -4.66
CA ALA A 54 1.74 -2.87 -4.87
C ALA A 54 2.07 -2.94 -6.38
N PHE A 55 2.71 -1.91 -6.91
CA PHE A 55 3.09 -1.81 -8.32
C PHE A 55 4.58 -2.03 -8.50
N ILE A 56 4.93 -3.00 -9.34
CA ILE A 56 6.31 -3.35 -9.66
C ILE A 56 6.45 -3.36 -11.18
N ALA A 57 7.01 -2.30 -11.75
CA ALA A 57 7.19 -2.24 -13.20
C ALA A 57 8.44 -3.00 -13.63
N GLY A 58 8.29 -3.89 -14.62
CA GLY A 58 9.40 -4.66 -15.20
C GLY A 58 9.32 -6.17 -14.99
N ASP A 59 8.51 -6.62 -14.02
CA ASP A 59 8.24 -8.05 -13.80
C ASP A 59 6.97 -8.51 -14.55
N GLY A 60 6.84 -9.82 -14.78
CA GLY A 60 5.72 -10.43 -15.52
C GLY A 60 4.35 -10.27 -14.84
N ALA A 61 4.31 -9.82 -13.58
CA ALA A 61 3.12 -9.43 -12.84
C ALA A 61 3.28 -7.96 -12.40
N PRO A 62 2.67 -7.00 -13.13
CA PRO A 62 2.91 -5.56 -12.88
C PRO A 62 2.31 -5.07 -11.55
N GLU A 63 1.39 -5.84 -10.98
CA GLU A 63 0.81 -5.64 -9.66
C GLU A 63 0.89 -6.95 -8.87
N ASP A 64 1.45 -6.89 -7.66
CA ASP A 64 1.59 -8.04 -6.77
C ASP A 64 0.36 -8.13 -5.85
N PRO A 65 -0.40 -9.24 -5.87
CA PRO A 65 -1.62 -9.40 -5.09
C PRO A 65 -1.38 -9.52 -3.58
N ALA A 66 -0.16 -9.86 -3.12
CA ALA A 66 0.11 -9.98 -1.69
C ALA A 66 1.59 -9.78 -1.34
N THR A 67 1.95 -8.56 -0.95
CA THR A 67 3.35 -8.17 -0.78
C THR A 67 3.74 -8.01 0.68
N GLY A 68 4.24 -9.08 1.30
CA GLY A 68 4.62 -9.08 2.71
C GLY A 68 5.72 -8.07 3.07
N SER A 69 6.72 -7.88 2.19
CA SER A 69 7.83 -6.95 2.42
C SER A 69 7.37 -5.49 2.44
N LEU A 70 6.47 -5.11 1.53
CA LEU A 70 5.83 -3.79 1.53
C LEU A 70 5.04 -3.57 2.83
N ASN A 71 4.17 -4.52 3.19
CA ASN A 71 3.33 -4.39 4.39
C ASN A 71 4.15 -4.26 5.67
N ALA A 72 5.28 -4.97 5.79
CA ALA A 72 6.20 -4.81 6.91
C ALA A 72 6.83 -3.42 6.97
N GLY A 73 7.26 -2.87 5.82
CA GLY A 73 7.81 -1.52 5.72
C GLY A 73 6.78 -0.43 6.05
N VAL A 74 5.55 -0.61 5.57
CA VAL A 74 4.40 0.27 5.88
C VAL A 74 4.08 0.22 7.37
N ALA A 75 4.08 -0.96 7.99
CA ALA A 75 3.84 -1.09 9.42
C ALA A 75 4.85 -0.30 10.26
N GLN A 76 6.14 -0.38 9.92
CA GLN A 76 7.17 0.41 10.60
C GLN A 76 6.90 1.92 10.47
N TRP A 77 6.51 2.37 9.28
CA TRP A 77 6.18 3.77 9.05
C TRP A 77 4.94 4.21 9.84
N LEU A 78 3.81 3.52 9.70
CA LEU A 78 2.55 3.91 10.34
C LEU A 78 2.64 3.87 11.87
N LEU A 79 3.29 2.85 12.44
CA LEU A 79 3.48 2.74 13.88
C LEU A 79 4.43 3.81 14.40
N GLY A 80 5.51 4.12 13.66
CA GLY A 80 6.47 5.17 14.03
C GLY A 80 5.84 6.55 14.07
N GLU A 81 4.92 6.84 13.15
CA GLU A 81 4.21 8.12 13.07
C GLU A 81 2.90 8.16 13.90
N GLY A 82 2.53 7.06 14.57
CA GLY A 82 1.29 6.97 15.33
C GLY A 82 0.02 7.03 14.46
N LEU A 83 0.13 6.68 13.17
CA LEU A 83 -0.95 6.71 12.19
C LEU A 83 -1.81 5.43 12.17
N ALA A 84 -1.38 4.39 12.89
CA ALA A 84 -2.10 3.13 13.00
C ALA A 84 -2.08 2.59 14.44
N PRO A 85 -3.08 1.79 14.84
CA PRO A 85 -3.03 1.05 16.09
C PRO A 85 -1.90 0.01 16.07
N SER A 86 -1.52 -0.49 17.26
CA SER A 86 -0.47 -1.51 17.41
C SER A 86 -0.74 -2.83 16.67
N ARG A 87 -2.01 -3.07 16.30
CA ARG A 87 -2.43 -4.18 15.45
C ARG A 87 -3.53 -3.69 14.52
N TYR A 88 -3.37 -3.95 13.23
CA TYR A 88 -4.35 -3.67 12.18
C TYR A 88 -4.30 -4.76 11.11
N VAL A 89 -5.30 -4.73 10.23
CA VAL A 89 -5.49 -5.59 9.07
C VAL A 89 -5.46 -4.71 7.82
N VAL A 90 -4.83 -5.23 6.77
CA VAL A 90 -4.77 -4.62 5.44
C VAL A 90 -5.54 -5.51 4.47
N SER A 91 -6.32 -4.89 3.59
CA SER A 91 -6.79 -5.47 2.34
C SER A 91 -5.80 -5.14 1.23
N GLN A 92 -5.35 -6.16 0.49
CA GLN A 92 -4.48 -6.03 -0.69
C GLN A 92 -4.97 -6.97 -1.79
#